data_AF-A0A0B8T882-F1
#
_entry.id   AF-A0A0B8T882-F1
#
_cell.length_a   1.000
_cell.length_b   1.000
_cell.length_c   1.000
_cell.angle_alpha   90.00
_cell.angle_beta   90.00
_cell.angle_gamma   90.00
#
_symmetry.space_group_name_H-M   'P 1'
#
loop_
_entity.id
_entity.type
_entity.pdbx_description
1 polymer ?
#
loop_
_entity_poly.entity_id
_entity_poly.type
_entity_poly.pdbx_seq_one_letter_code
_entity_poly.pdbx_strand_id
1 'polypeptide(L)'
;MYFCNTKAQLARHNTAQMAKAKLTVNFKEITDFLNHIHPISNETTAYLVQQCSYFHVKKGKFLRSPIDNTETLYFIVKGLVRGFIKEDGDDITTWLNEENNIVGSVRNLGLDVETEEYIQALEDSTLIGIEQSALDAMYDRYYEANIIGRKILERYYRDADERAFLCRLPSAEKRFRRFVATRSSLLGRVKLKYIASYLNMKLETLCRIKVKVES
;
A
#
# COMPACT_ATOMS: atom_id res chain seq x y z
N MET A 1 53.14 -4.14 1.78
CA MET A 1 52.06 -3.56 2.63
C MET A 1 51.57 -2.31 1.94
N TYR A 2 50.28 -2.00 2.08
CA TYR A 2 49.54 -0.94 1.37
C TYR A 2 49.15 -1.29 -0.07
N PHE A 3 47.85 -1.52 -0.26
CA PHE A 3 46.98 -1.07 -1.36
C PHE A 3 45.74 -1.96 -1.42
N CYS A 4 44.86 -1.84 -0.44
CA CYS A 4 43.48 -2.31 -0.56
C CYS A 4 42.58 -1.56 0.43
N ASN A 5 42.38 -0.25 0.24
CA ASN A 5 41.34 0.45 1.01
C ASN A 5 40.75 1.73 0.42
N THR A 6 40.83 1.94 -0.90
CA THR A 6 40.29 3.15 -1.54
C THR A 6 38.81 3.02 -1.95
N LYS A 7 38.31 1.81 -2.27
CA LYS A 7 36.88 1.62 -2.62
C LYS A 7 35.93 1.72 -1.43
N ALA A 8 36.36 1.30 -0.23
CA ALA A 8 35.55 1.40 0.99
C ALA A 8 35.44 2.86 1.51
N GLN A 9 36.46 3.69 1.28
CA GLN A 9 36.44 5.11 1.65
C GLN A 9 35.58 5.95 0.69
N LEU A 10 35.60 5.66 -0.62
CA LEU A 10 34.72 6.32 -1.60
C LEU A 10 33.24 5.97 -1.41
N ALA A 11 32.92 4.72 -1.03
CA ALA A 11 31.54 4.33 -0.70
C ALA A 11 31.01 5.09 0.52
N ARG A 12 31.83 5.28 1.56
CA ARG A 12 31.48 6.04 2.78
C ARG A 12 31.39 7.55 2.54
N HIS A 13 32.18 8.09 1.60
CA HIS A 13 32.08 9.49 1.19
C HIS A 13 30.79 9.76 0.40
N ASN A 14 30.35 8.84 -0.47
CA ASN A 14 29.06 8.94 -1.17
C ASN A 14 27.85 8.79 -0.22
N THR A 15 27.94 7.98 0.83
CA THR A 15 26.87 7.89 1.85
C THR A 15 26.74 9.18 2.66
N ALA A 16 27.87 9.82 2.98
CA ALA A 16 27.89 11.10 3.70
C ALA A 16 27.41 12.29 2.84
N GLN A 17 27.66 12.25 1.52
CA GLN A 17 27.15 13.24 0.57
C GLN A 17 25.65 13.07 0.29
N MET A 18 25.14 11.83 0.29
CA MET A 18 23.70 11.55 0.26
C MET A 18 22.98 11.89 1.58
N ALA A 19 23.68 11.81 2.73
CA ALA A 19 23.13 12.24 4.02
C ALA A 19 23.00 13.77 4.17
N LYS A 20 23.77 14.56 3.41
CA LYS A 20 23.70 16.03 3.42
C LYS A 20 22.76 16.65 2.38
N ALA A 21 22.17 15.84 1.50
CA ALA A 21 21.09 16.24 0.59
C ALA A 21 19.68 16.11 1.22
N LYS A 22 19.58 15.86 2.54
CA LYS A 22 18.35 15.88 3.35
C LYS A 22 17.78 17.31 3.54
N LEU A 23 17.92 18.19 2.55
CA LEU A 23 17.28 19.50 2.52
C LEU A 23 15.92 19.38 1.83
N THR A 24 14.85 19.48 2.63
CA THR A 24 13.49 19.89 2.23
C THR A 24 12.68 18.93 1.35
N VAL A 25 12.76 17.62 1.60
CA VAL A 25 11.67 16.73 1.19
C VAL A 25 10.51 16.96 2.15
N ASN A 26 9.58 17.83 1.77
CA ASN A 26 8.35 18.05 2.53
C ASN A 26 7.41 16.88 2.23
N PHE A 27 7.28 15.94 3.16
CA PHE A 27 6.31 14.82 3.09
C PHE A 27 4.89 15.30 3.36
N LYS A 28 4.46 16.38 2.67
CA LYS A 28 3.23 17.11 2.95
C LYS A 28 2.01 16.22 2.81
N GLU A 29 2.00 15.33 1.83
CA GLU A 29 0.84 14.48 1.54
C GLU A 29 0.52 13.54 2.70
N ILE A 30 1.53 12.89 3.30
CA ILE A 30 1.30 12.03 4.46
C ILE A 30 1.04 12.87 5.72
N THR A 31 1.75 13.99 5.94
CA THR A 31 1.51 14.82 7.13
C THR A 31 0.12 15.43 7.14
N ASP A 32 -0.38 15.89 5.98
CA ASP A 32 -1.74 16.41 5.84
C ASP A 32 -2.78 15.30 6.05
N PHE A 33 -2.55 14.14 5.45
CA PHE A 33 -3.40 12.96 5.61
C PHE A 33 -3.53 12.57 7.09
N LEU A 34 -2.40 12.52 7.82
CA LEU A 34 -2.39 12.21 9.24
C LEU A 34 -3.13 13.29 10.06
N ASN A 35 -2.86 14.58 9.82
CA ASN A 35 -3.52 15.69 10.50
C ASN A 35 -5.04 15.71 10.27
N HIS A 36 -5.52 15.26 9.09
CA HIS A 36 -6.94 15.12 8.82
C HIS A 36 -7.60 14.01 9.65
N ILE A 37 -6.84 13.00 10.09
CA ILE A 37 -7.32 11.92 10.97
C ILE A 37 -7.30 12.39 12.44
N HIS A 38 -6.17 12.95 12.87
CA HIS A 38 -5.97 13.54 14.18
C HIS A 38 -4.74 14.46 14.13
N PRO A 39 -4.76 15.66 14.75
CA PRO A 39 -3.61 16.54 14.76
C PRO A 39 -2.35 15.86 15.32
N ILE A 40 -1.22 16.07 14.67
CA ILE A 40 0.10 15.58 15.14
C ILE A 40 0.97 16.75 15.57
N SER A 41 1.80 16.54 16.60
CA SER A 41 2.74 17.56 17.08
C SER A 41 3.86 17.83 16.05
N ASN A 42 4.60 18.93 16.27
CA ASN A 42 5.78 19.25 15.47
C ASN A 42 6.88 18.19 15.64
N GLU A 43 7.01 17.63 16.84
CA GLU A 43 7.93 16.56 17.19
C GLU A 43 7.60 15.27 16.42
N THR A 44 6.32 14.87 16.42
CA THR A 44 5.84 13.71 15.64
C THR A 44 6.05 13.92 14.15
N THR A 45 5.75 15.14 13.65
CA THR A 45 5.97 15.50 12.24
C THR A 45 7.45 15.41 11.86
N ALA A 46 8.34 15.96 12.68
CA ALA A 46 9.78 15.92 12.44
C ALA A 46 10.31 14.48 12.45
N TYR A 47 9.84 13.64 13.38
CA TYR A 47 10.19 12.22 13.41
C TYR A 47 9.72 11.50 12.14
N LEU A 48 8.46 11.67 11.75
CA LEU A 48 7.90 11.06 10.53
C LEU A 48 8.73 11.44 9.29
N VAL A 49 8.99 12.74 9.10
CA VAL A 49 9.80 13.25 7.98
C VAL A 49 11.21 12.65 7.98
N GLN A 50 11.79 12.37 9.15
CA GLN A 50 13.13 11.77 9.24
C GLN A 50 13.16 10.30 8.82
N GLN A 51 12.08 9.55 9.11
CA GLN A 51 11.96 8.11 8.87
C GLN A 51 11.36 7.76 7.51
N CYS A 52 10.62 8.69 6.89
CA CYS A 52 10.01 8.46 5.59
C CYS A 52 10.98 8.59 4.42
N SER A 53 10.66 7.91 3.32
CA SER A 53 11.35 8.05 2.01
C SER A 53 10.36 7.92 0.86
N TYR A 54 10.60 8.64 -0.24
CA TYR A 54 9.80 8.46 -1.46
C TYR A 54 10.27 7.24 -2.25
N PHE A 55 9.32 6.51 -2.81
CA PHE A 55 9.53 5.38 -3.70
C PHE A 55 8.78 5.62 -5.00
N HIS A 56 9.46 5.39 -6.12
CA HIS A 56 8.85 5.40 -7.46
C HIS A 56 8.84 3.99 -8.02
N VAL A 57 7.65 3.42 -8.15
CA VAL A 57 7.46 2.03 -8.57
C VAL A 57 6.80 2.02 -9.94
N LYS A 58 7.48 1.41 -10.92
CA LYS A 58 6.93 1.28 -12.27
C LYS A 58 5.77 0.28 -12.31
N LYS A 59 4.83 0.53 -13.22
CA LYS A 59 3.73 -0.39 -13.51
C LYS A 59 4.20 -1.83 -13.65
N GLY A 60 3.54 -2.74 -12.93
CA GLY A 60 3.82 -4.18 -12.94
C GLY A 60 4.96 -4.62 -12.02
N LYS A 61 5.69 -3.69 -11.39
CA LYS A 61 6.72 -4.05 -10.40
C LYS A 61 6.10 -4.35 -9.04
N PHE A 62 6.76 -5.25 -8.31
CA PHE A 62 6.37 -5.62 -6.96
C PHE A 62 6.92 -4.60 -5.97
N LEU A 63 6.09 -4.26 -4.98
CA LEU A 63 6.51 -3.60 -3.75
C LEU A 63 6.98 -4.66 -2.75
N ARG A 64 6.35 -5.85 -2.80
CA ARG A 64 6.61 -6.97 -1.90
C ARG A 64 6.27 -8.28 -2.61
N SER A 65 7.01 -9.34 -2.26
CA SER A 65 6.69 -10.71 -2.64
C SER A 65 7.00 -11.65 -1.48
N PRO A 66 6.52 -12.91 -1.49
CA PRO A 66 6.87 -13.89 -0.46
C PRO A 66 8.39 -14.13 -0.31
N ILE A 67 9.18 -13.83 -1.34
CA ILE A 67 10.65 -13.99 -1.35
C ILE A 67 11.35 -12.72 -0.84
N ASP A 68 10.71 -11.55 -1.01
CA ASP A 68 11.23 -10.23 -0.63
C ASP A 68 10.28 -9.60 0.38
N ASN A 69 10.49 -9.98 1.64
CA ASN A 69 9.66 -9.64 2.80
C ASN A 69 10.17 -8.37 3.49
N THR A 70 10.35 -7.28 2.75
CA THR A 70 10.64 -5.99 3.38
C THR A 70 9.42 -5.53 4.20
N GLU A 71 9.68 -5.19 5.47
CA GLU A 71 8.67 -4.69 6.41
C GLU A 71 8.50 -3.18 6.27
N THR A 72 7.96 -2.74 5.14
CA THR A 72 7.68 -1.33 4.88
C THR A 72 6.18 -1.14 4.64
N LEU A 73 5.61 -0.13 5.32
CA LEU A 73 4.30 0.40 4.96
C LEU A 73 4.47 1.54 3.97
N TYR A 74 3.56 1.62 3.01
CA TYR A 74 3.59 2.61 1.95
C TYR A 74 2.31 3.43 1.96
N PHE A 75 2.41 4.75 2.05
CA PHE A 75 1.33 5.66 1.72
C PHE A 75 1.32 5.94 0.21
N ILE A 76 0.18 5.70 -0.45
CA ILE A 76 0.02 5.93 -1.88
C ILE A 76 -0.25 7.42 -2.13
N VAL A 77 0.78 8.14 -2.58
CA VAL A 77 0.67 9.55 -3.00
C VAL A 77 -0.02 9.65 -4.35
N LYS A 78 0.42 8.81 -5.28
CA LYS A 78 -0.14 8.69 -6.63
C LYS A 78 0.00 7.24 -7.08
N GLY A 79 -1.01 6.69 -7.72
CA GLY A 79 -0.93 5.34 -8.25
C GLY A 79 -2.03 4.42 -7.77
N LEU A 80 -1.91 3.16 -8.16
CA LEU A 80 -2.83 2.11 -7.81
C LEU A 80 -2.05 0.83 -7.55
N VAL A 81 -2.33 0.20 -6.41
CA VAL A 81 -1.64 -0.98 -5.92
C VAL A 81 -2.65 -2.09 -5.66
N ARG A 82 -2.27 -3.32 -5.97
CA ARG A 82 -3.05 -4.52 -5.63
C ARG A 82 -2.30 -5.44 -4.68
N GLY A 83 -3.06 -6.11 -3.81
CA GLY A 83 -2.65 -7.33 -3.13
C GLY A 83 -3.24 -8.54 -3.85
N PHE A 84 -2.47 -9.61 -3.97
CA PHE A 84 -2.96 -10.86 -4.52
C PHE A 84 -2.17 -12.05 -3.98
N ILE A 85 -2.76 -13.24 -4.06
CA ILE A 85 -2.09 -14.53 -3.84
C ILE A 85 -2.09 -15.30 -5.15
N LYS A 86 -1.24 -16.33 -5.25
CA LYS A 86 -1.22 -17.25 -6.38
C LYS A 86 -1.77 -18.60 -5.95
N GLU A 87 -2.78 -19.09 -6.66
CA GLU A 87 -3.38 -20.41 -6.44
C GLU A 87 -3.48 -21.11 -7.79
N ASP A 88 -2.94 -22.33 -7.91
CA ASP A 88 -2.97 -23.15 -9.14
C ASP A 88 -2.52 -22.41 -10.43
N GLY A 89 -1.61 -21.44 -10.29
CA GLY A 89 -1.10 -20.62 -11.39
C GLY A 89 -1.92 -19.37 -11.72
N ASP A 90 -3.06 -19.16 -11.04
CA ASP A 90 -3.92 -17.99 -11.19
C ASP A 90 -3.67 -16.95 -10.08
N ASP A 91 -3.78 -15.66 -10.44
CA ASP A 91 -3.73 -14.55 -9.49
C ASP A 91 -5.11 -14.30 -8.86
N ILE A 92 -5.24 -14.55 -7.55
CA ILE A 92 -6.43 -14.20 -6.76
C ILE A 92 -6.21 -12.83 -6.12
N THR A 93 -6.89 -11.79 -6.63
CA THR A 93 -6.77 -10.42 -6.15
C THR A 93 -7.51 -10.25 -4.83
N THR A 94 -6.79 -9.95 -3.75
CA THR A 94 -7.31 -9.86 -2.38
C THR A 94 -7.75 -8.44 -2.02
N TRP A 95 -7.12 -7.40 -2.58
CA TRP A 95 -7.50 -6.01 -2.39
C TRP A 95 -6.93 -5.10 -3.50
N LEU A 96 -7.54 -3.93 -3.66
CA LEU A 96 -7.19 -2.89 -4.65
C LEU A 96 -7.25 -1.53 -3.95
N ASN A 97 -6.12 -0.80 -3.88
CA ASN A 97 -6.04 0.50 -3.22
C ASN A 97 -5.38 1.54 -4.13
N GLU A 98 -5.89 2.75 -4.08
CA GLU A 98 -5.42 3.90 -4.84
C GLU A 98 -4.95 5.01 -3.89
N GLU A 99 -4.82 6.23 -4.37
CA GLU A 99 -4.33 7.38 -3.62
C GLU A 99 -4.99 7.56 -2.24
N ASN A 100 -4.24 8.13 -1.29
CA ASN A 100 -4.68 8.38 0.09
C ASN A 100 -4.97 7.11 0.90
N ASN A 101 -4.43 5.97 0.48
CA ASN A 101 -4.41 4.74 1.27
C ASN A 101 -2.99 4.43 1.69
N ILE A 102 -2.84 3.99 2.94
CA ILE A 102 -1.65 3.25 3.36
C ILE A 102 -1.80 1.82 2.84
N VAL A 103 -0.73 1.14 2.46
CA VAL A 103 -0.71 -0.28 2.08
C VAL A 103 0.52 -0.96 2.65
N GLY A 104 0.39 -2.23 2.97
CA GLY A 104 1.44 -3.07 3.54
C GLY A 104 0.94 -4.52 3.57
N SER A 105 1.66 -5.42 4.24
CA SER A 105 1.14 -6.77 4.45
C SER A 105 -0.02 -6.72 5.46
N VAL A 106 -1.24 -6.84 4.97
CA VAL A 106 -2.44 -6.81 5.83
C VAL A 106 -2.59 -8.12 6.58
N ARG A 107 -2.17 -9.24 5.97
CA ARG A 107 -2.36 -10.59 6.53
C ARG A 107 -1.55 -10.82 7.81
N ASN A 108 -0.41 -10.16 7.93
CA ASN A 108 0.55 -10.38 9.02
C ASN A 108 0.74 -9.10 9.85
N LEU A 109 -0.24 -8.20 9.84
CA LEU A 109 -0.15 -6.97 10.62
C LEU A 109 0.01 -7.31 12.11
N GLY A 110 1.16 -6.94 12.69
CA GLY A 110 1.51 -7.26 14.08
C GLY A 110 1.91 -8.72 14.33
N LEU A 111 2.17 -9.50 13.28
CA LEU A 111 2.64 -10.89 13.36
C LEU A 111 3.94 -11.06 12.60
N ASP A 112 4.95 -11.62 13.26
CA ASP A 112 6.20 -12.03 12.61
C ASP A 112 6.02 -13.42 11.97
N VAL A 113 5.28 -13.46 10.87
CA VAL A 113 5.04 -14.69 10.10
C VAL A 113 5.24 -14.44 8.61
N GLU A 114 5.51 -15.50 7.84
CA GLU A 114 5.62 -15.40 6.38
C GLU A 114 4.27 -15.09 5.74
N THR A 115 4.28 -14.40 4.60
CA THR A 115 3.06 -14.09 3.85
C THR A 115 3.15 -14.63 2.44
N GLU A 116 2.05 -15.23 1.96
CA GLU A 116 1.88 -15.63 0.56
C GLU A 116 1.45 -14.45 -0.33
N GLU A 117 1.24 -13.27 0.27
CA GLU A 117 0.73 -12.09 -0.41
C GLU A 117 1.82 -11.39 -1.25
N TYR A 118 1.48 -11.14 -2.51
CA TYR A 118 2.20 -10.26 -3.41
C TYR A 118 1.57 -8.88 -3.39
N ILE A 119 2.40 -7.84 -3.40
CA ILE A 119 1.95 -6.45 -3.54
C ILE A 119 2.56 -5.88 -4.82
N GLN A 120 1.71 -5.38 -5.72
CA GLN A 120 2.12 -4.95 -7.06
C GLN A 120 1.50 -3.62 -7.46
N ALA A 121 2.32 -2.74 -8.04
CA ALA A 121 1.84 -1.52 -8.68
C ALA A 121 1.12 -1.86 -10.00
N LEU A 122 -0.13 -1.40 -10.14
CA LEU A 122 -0.93 -1.55 -11.37
C LEU A 122 -0.74 -0.41 -12.37
N GLU A 123 -0.11 0.67 -11.93
CA GLU A 123 0.33 1.82 -12.71
C GLU A 123 1.62 2.42 -12.12
N ASP A 124 2.25 3.35 -12.82
CA ASP A 124 3.41 4.06 -12.29
C ASP A 124 2.99 4.81 -11.01
N SER A 125 3.60 4.44 -9.89
CA SER A 125 3.18 4.84 -8.55
C SER A 125 4.28 5.61 -7.82
N THR A 126 3.87 6.65 -7.09
CA THR A 126 4.69 7.37 -6.13
C THR A 126 4.16 7.08 -4.73
N LEU A 127 5.05 6.60 -3.87
CA LEU A 127 4.72 6.13 -2.53
C LEU A 127 5.63 6.83 -1.51
N ILE A 128 5.14 6.98 -0.27
CA ILE A 128 5.96 7.33 0.88
C ILE A 128 6.06 6.09 1.75
N GLY A 129 7.26 5.53 1.88
CA GLY A 129 7.53 4.36 2.70
C GLY A 129 7.99 4.72 4.11
N ILE A 130 7.59 3.93 5.09
CA ILE A 130 8.11 3.92 6.47
C ILE A 130 8.37 2.47 6.89
N GLU A 131 9.54 2.21 7.47
CA GLU A 131 9.86 0.89 8.02
C GLU A 131 8.98 0.58 9.24
N GLN A 132 8.60 -0.69 9.39
CA GLN A 132 7.78 -1.15 10.51
C GLN A 132 8.39 -0.79 11.86
N SER A 133 9.71 -0.99 12.03
CA SER A 133 10.44 -0.65 13.25
C SER A 133 10.37 0.85 13.61
N ALA A 134 10.38 1.73 12.61
CA ALA A 134 10.21 3.16 12.80
C ALA A 134 8.76 3.53 13.14
N LEU A 135 7.79 2.82 12.56
CA LEU A 135 6.38 2.98 12.90
C LEU A 135 6.10 2.54 14.35
N ASP A 136 6.66 1.40 14.78
CA ASP A 136 6.52 0.89 16.15
C ASP A 136 7.13 1.88 17.16
N ALA A 137 8.33 2.39 16.87
CA ALA A 137 8.96 3.42 17.68
C ALA A 137 8.14 4.73 17.71
N MET A 138 7.38 5.04 16.66
CA MET A 138 6.45 6.17 16.65
C MET A 138 5.26 5.93 17.59
N TYR A 139 4.71 4.72 17.62
CA TYR A 139 3.64 4.34 18.54
C TYR A 139 4.08 4.37 20.00
N ASP A 140 5.31 3.97 20.31
CA ASP A 140 5.82 4.00 21.69
C ASP A 140 6.07 5.43 22.21
N ARG A 141 6.39 6.37 21.32
CA ARG A 141 6.82 7.72 21.70
C ARG A 141 5.72 8.76 21.67
N TYR A 142 4.76 8.62 20.75
CA TYR A 142 3.80 9.67 20.44
C TYR A 142 2.37 9.18 20.62
N TYR A 143 1.65 9.80 21.55
CA TYR A 143 0.27 9.40 21.87
C TYR A 143 -0.67 9.57 20.66
N GLU A 144 -0.52 10.64 19.90
CA GLU A 144 -1.30 10.89 18.68
C GLU A 144 -1.15 9.77 17.64
N ALA A 145 0.02 9.12 17.57
CA ALA A 145 0.29 8.03 16.65
C ALA A 145 -0.62 6.83 16.93
N ASN A 146 -0.89 6.51 18.20
CA ASN A 146 -1.82 5.44 18.58
C ASN A 146 -3.27 5.75 18.19
N ILE A 147 -3.71 7.01 18.34
CA ILE A 147 -5.05 7.43 17.89
C ILE A 147 -5.19 7.26 16.38
N ILE A 148 -4.18 7.73 15.64
CA ILE A 148 -4.11 7.66 14.18
C ILE A 148 -4.09 6.21 13.73
N GLY A 149 -3.21 5.38 14.29
CA GLY A 149 -3.09 3.95 13.99
C GLY A 149 -4.41 3.24 14.18
N ARG A 150 -5.08 3.44 15.32
CA ARG A 150 -6.42 2.88 15.58
C ARG A 150 -7.46 3.32 14.55
N LYS A 151 -7.51 4.61 14.20
CA LYS A 151 -8.47 5.13 13.20
C LYS A 151 -8.21 4.58 11.79
N ILE A 152 -6.94 4.38 11.42
CA ILE A 152 -6.55 3.73 10.17
C ILE A 152 -6.99 2.26 10.20
N LEU A 153 -6.75 1.55 11.31
CA LEU A 153 -7.17 0.16 11.47
C LEU A 153 -8.70 0.00 11.39
N GLU A 154 -9.47 0.93 11.97
CA GLU A 154 -10.93 0.95 11.84
C GLU A 154 -11.40 1.10 10.38
N ARG A 155 -10.72 1.94 9.58
CA ARG A 155 -11.00 2.07 8.13
C ARG A 155 -10.69 0.75 7.41
N TYR A 156 -9.52 0.19 7.68
CA TYR A 156 -9.09 -1.09 7.14
C TYR A 156 -10.02 -2.24 7.46
N TYR A 157 -10.52 -2.30 8.70
CA TYR A 157 -11.47 -3.32 9.13
C TYR A 157 -12.80 -3.21 8.39
N ARG A 158 -13.33 -1.98 8.18
CA ARG A 158 -14.52 -1.77 7.36
C ARG A 158 -14.31 -2.22 5.92
N ASP A 159 -13.15 -1.93 5.34
CA ASP A 159 -12.83 -2.38 3.98
C ASP A 159 -12.70 -3.90 3.89
N ALA A 160 -12.17 -4.54 4.94
CA ALA A 160 -12.08 -6.00 5.03
C ALA A 160 -13.46 -6.65 5.16
N ASP A 161 -14.35 -6.09 5.99
CA ASP A 161 -15.73 -6.56 6.12
C ASP A 161 -16.50 -6.40 4.80
N GLU A 162 -16.33 -5.27 4.09
CA GLU A 162 -16.95 -5.07 2.78
C GLU A 162 -16.50 -6.13 1.76
N ARG A 163 -15.20 -6.48 1.74
CA ARG A 163 -14.69 -7.58 0.90
C ARG A 163 -15.30 -8.92 1.29
N ALA A 164 -15.38 -9.22 2.59
CA ALA A 164 -15.99 -10.45 3.07
C ALA A 164 -17.48 -10.52 2.73
N PHE A 165 -18.19 -9.39 2.81
CA PHE A 165 -19.58 -9.26 2.41
C PHE A 165 -19.77 -9.48 0.91
N LEU A 166 -18.94 -8.87 0.06
CA LEU A 166 -18.95 -9.09 -1.38
C LEU A 166 -18.78 -10.58 -1.70
N CYS A 167 -17.84 -11.30 -1.08
CA CYS A 167 -17.67 -12.73 -1.29
C CYS A 167 -18.89 -13.58 -0.91
N ARG A 168 -19.69 -13.14 0.09
CA ARG A 168 -20.92 -13.84 0.54
C ARG A 168 -22.15 -13.54 -0.33
N LEU A 169 -22.14 -12.45 -1.11
CA LEU A 169 -23.25 -12.13 -2.00
C LEU A 169 -23.35 -13.16 -3.14
N PRO A 170 -24.47 -13.89 -3.29
CA PRO A 170 -24.55 -14.97 -4.29
C PRO A 170 -24.62 -14.43 -5.73
N SER A 171 -25.28 -13.28 -5.93
CA SER A 171 -25.47 -12.69 -7.26
C SER A 171 -24.25 -11.91 -7.72
N ALA A 172 -23.61 -12.37 -8.80
CA ALA A 172 -22.50 -11.67 -9.45
C ALA A 172 -22.88 -10.25 -9.91
N GLU A 173 -24.13 -10.05 -10.36
CA GLU A 173 -24.62 -8.73 -10.75
C GLU A 173 -24.72 -7.79 -9.54
N LYS A 174 -25.22 -8.28 -8.39
CA LYS A 174 -25.24 -7.49 -7.14
C LYS A 174 -23.83 -7.13 -6.67
N ARG A 175 -22.87 -8.06 -6.76
CA ARG A 175 -21.45 -7.79 -6.44
C ARG A 175 -20.90 -6.67 -7.32
N PHE A 176 -21.12 -6.73 -8.64
CA PHE A 176 -20.64 -5.68 -9.55
C PHE A 176 -21.33 -4.34 -9.32
N ARG A 177 -22.65 -4.29 -9.14
CA ARG A 177 -23.36 -3.03 -8.84
C ARG A 177 -22.84 -2.39 -7.55
N ARG A 178 -22.55 -3.19 -6.51
CA ARG A 178 -21.97 -2.68 -5.25
C ARG A 178 -20.54 -2.19 -5.44
N PHE A 179 -19.73 -2.87 -6.25
CA PHE A 179 -18.40 -2.39 -6.63
C PHE A 179 -18.46 -1.04 -7.35
N VAL A 180 -19.35 -0.87 -8.32
CA VAL A 180 -19.55 0.42 -9.01
C VAL A 180 -19.97 1.50 -8.02
N ALA A 181 -20.88 1.20 -7.09
CA ALA A 181 -21.37 2.16 -6.10
C ALA A 181 -20.32 2.60 -5.07
N THR A 182 -19.34 1.74 -4.76
CA THR A 182 -18.38 1.97 -3.66
C THR A 182 -16.95 2.24 -4.12
N ARG A 183 -16.57 1.79 -5.33
CA ARG A 183 -15.21 1.86 -5.87
C ARG A 183 -15.20 2.21 -7.36
N SER A 184 -16.08 3.14 -7.78
CA SER A 184 -16.18 3.59 -9.18
C SER A 184 -14.89 4.18 -9.74
N SER A 185 -14.06 4.81 -8.91
CA SER A 185 -12.74 5.35 -9.25
C SER A 185 -11.79 4.31 -9.86
N LEU A 186 -11.95 3.03 -9.48
CA LEU A 186 -11.13 1.92 -9.99
C LEU A 186 -11.56 1.48 -11.40
N LEU A 187 -12.77 1.83 -11.83
CA LEU A 187 -13.28 1.50 -13.17
C LEU A 187 -12.47 2.27 -14.21
N GLY A 188 -12.01 1.57 -15.25
CA GLY A 188 -11.16 2.16 -16.30
C GLY A 188 -9.68 2.26 -15.94
N ARG A 189 -9.31 2.33 -14.65
CA ARG A 189 -7.91 2.25 -14.19
C ARG A 189 -7.42 0.81 -14.04
N VAL A 190 -8.28 -0.08 -13.54
CA VAL A 190 -7.94 -1.48 -13.27
C VAL A 190 -8.37 -2.38 -14.43
N LYS A 191 -7.49 -3.32 -14.84
CA LYS A 191 -7.85 -4.35 -15.83
C LYS A 191 -9.03 -5.17 -15.32
N LEU A 192 -10.03 -5.41 -16.17
CA LEU A 192 -11.25 -6.17 -15.80
C LEU A 192 -10.95 -7.54 -15.18
N LYS A 193 -9.87 -8.22 -15.60
CA LYS A 193 -9.48 -9.50 -14.99
C LYS A 193 -9.19 -9.40 -13.48
N TYR A 194 -8.61 -8.30 -13.02
CA TYR A 194 -8.33 -8.09 -11.59
C TYR A 194 -9.59 -7.70 -10.82
N ILE A 195 -10.50 -6.95 -11.46
CA ILE A 195 -11.82 -6.66 -10.87
C ILE A 195 -12.65 -7.96 -10.77
N ALA A 196 -12.65 -8.81 -11.80
CA ALA A 196 -13.35 -10.09 -11.79
C ALA A 196 -12.83 -11.01 -10.67
N SER A 197 -11.50 -11.11 -10.55
CA SER A 197 -10.83 -11.84 -9.47
C SER A 197 -11.21 -11.27 -8.08
N TYR A 198 -11.13 -9.95 -7.89
CA TYR A 198 -11.55 -9.27 -6.66
C TYR A 198 -13.02 -9.52 -6.28
N LEU A 199 -13.92 -9.57 -7.27
CA LEU A 199 -15.35 -9.84 -7.05
C LEU A 199 -15.69 -11.34 -7.05
N ASN A 200 -14.68 -12.21 -7.02
CA ASN A 200 -14.83 -13.66 -7.03
C ASN A 200 -15.79 -14.14 -8.14
N MET A 201 -15.46 -13.81 -9.39
CA MET A 201 -16.20 -14.27 -10.57
C MET A 201 -15.28 -14.43 -11.79
N LYS A 202 -15.71 -15.22 -12.77
CA LYS A 202 -15.01 -15.34 -14.04
C LYS A 202 -15.04 -14.03 -14.84
N LEU A 203 -13.99 -13.75 -15.60
CA LEU A 203 -13.89 -12.55 -16.45
C LEU A 203 -15.05 -12.43 -17.43
N GLU A 204 -15.44 -13.54 -18.08
CA GLU A 204 -16.55 -13.59 -19.03
C GLU A 204 -17.88 -13.20 -18.35
N THR A 205 -18.06 -13.62 -17.09
CA THR A 205 -19.23 -13.27 -16.30
C THR A 205 -19.27 -11.77 -16.03
N LEU A 206 -18.15 -11.17 -15.62
CA LEU A 206 -18.06 -9.73 -15.40
C LEU A 206 -18.32 -8.95 -16.69
N CYS A 207 -17.73 -9.35 -17.82
CA CYS A 207 -17.93 -8.69 -19.11
C CYS A 207 -19.41 -8.65 -19.51
N ARG A 208 -20.13 -9.78 -19.39
CA ARG A 208 -21.57 -9.84 -19.69
C ARG A 208 -22.40 -8.95 -18.77
N ILE A 209 -22.08 -8.94 -17.47
CA ILE A 209 -22.79 -8.11 -16.48
C ILE A 209 -22.55 -6.63 -16.74
N LYS A 210 -21.30 -6.24 -17.03
CA LYS A 210 -20.93 -4.84 -17.30
C LYS A 210 -21.76 -4.27 -18.46
N VAL A 211 -21.87 -5.00 -19.58
CA VAL A 211 -22.72 -4.61 -20.71
C VAL A 211 -24.16 -4.38 -20.25
N LYS A 212 -24.75 -5.35 -19.52
CA LYS A 212 -26.13 -5.25 -19.03
C LYS A 212 -26.37 -4.08 -18.07
N VAL A 213 -25.37 -3.68 -17.28
CA VAL A 213 -25.47 -2.58 -16.31
C VAL A 213 -25.26 -1.21 -16.97
N GLU A 214 -24.51 -1.17 -18.07
CA GLU A 214 -24.27 0.04 -18.87
C GLU A 214 -25.31 0.26 -19.99
N SER A 215 -26.14 -0.75 -20.25
CA SER A 215 -27.32 -0.68 -21.14
C SER A 215 -28.52 -0.09 -20.41
#